data_AF-A0A6M8VSH8-F1
#
_entry.id   AF-A0A6M8VSH8-F1
#
_cell.length_a   1.000
_cell.length_b   1.000
_cell.length_c   1.000
_cell.angle_alpha   90.00
_cell.angle_beta   90.00
_cell.angle_gamma   90.00
#
_symmetry.space_group_name_H-M   'P 1'
#
loop_
_entity.id
_entity.type
_entity.pdbx_description
1 polymer ?
#
loop_
_entity_poly.entity_id
_entity_poly.type
_entity_poly.pdbx_seq_one_letter_code
_entity_poly.pdbx_strand_id
1 'polypeptide(L)'
;MNSIAEEYVKLVLNIGQYDANFVDAYYGPEEWRSGLKTNLQFDSTAYNELSSKTDAMLNELESLGVYEATELETLRFRYLYKQLLACKTYINMLNGVVLPFDMETKALYDAVAPVHNDGYFQNAITELDKILPGKGDVVKRLNDFKMKFVIPADKLKDVFDAAIKECRIRTLNHIELPKQESFKLEYVKDKPWGAYNWYKGNYFSLIEVNTDLPVFIDRAIDLASHEGYPGHHVYNTLLEQKLSNGRGWAEFKVYALFSPQSLIAEGTANYGIAMAFPGNERIKFEKEILFPIAGINPDDADLYYKVLDLQKNFSYAGNEAARNYLDEKWSREQTVEWLQKNSLRTKESADKYVSFIETYRSYVINYNLGYDIVKNYIESNGGTADNIKKRWELFEFLLSTPQTPDGLIK
;
A
#
# COMPACT_ATOMS: atom_id res chain seq x y z
N MET A 1 -22.84 -12.14 -11.98
CA MET A 1 -21.85 -11.24 -11.31
C MET A 1 -22.16 -9.75 -11.48
N ASN A 2 -22.63 -9.23 -12.63
CA ASN A 2 -22.85 -7.77 -12.78
C ASN A 2 -23.83 -7.17 -11.76
N SER A 3 -24.96 -7.84 -11.47
CA SER A 3 -25.90 -7.47 -10.41
C SER A 3 -25.20 -7.32 -9.05
N ILE A 4 -24.47 -8.37 -8.67
CA ILE A 4 -23.70 -8.45 -7.41
C ILE A 4 -22.64 -7.35 -7.34
N ALA A 5 -21.97 -7.03 -8.45
CA ALA A 5 -20.96 -6.00 -8.51
C ALA A 5 -21.52 -4.60 -8.21
N GLU A 6 -22.68 -4.25 -8.75
CA GLU A 6 -23.32 -2.96 -8.45
C GLU A 6 -23.75 -2.87 -6.97
N GLU A 7 -24.32 -3.95 -6.44
CA GLU A 7 -24.71 -4.02 -5.03
C GLU A 7 -23.50 -4.01 -4.09
N TYR A 8 -22.38 -4.61 -4.48
CA TYR A 8 -21.10 -4.52 -3.77
C TYR A 8 -20.62 -3.07 -3.69
N VAL A 9 -20.66 -2.31 -4.79
CA VAL A 9 -20.26 -0.89 -4.78
C VAL A 9 -21.13 -0.10 -3.80
N LYS A 10 -22.45 -0.31 -3.85
CA LYS A 10 -23.38 0.35 -2.92
C LYS A 10 -23.12 -0.08 -1.48
N LEU A 11 -22.81 -1.35 -1.23
CA LEU A 11 -22.48 -1.86 0.10
C LEU A 11 -21.24 -1.13 0.67
N VAL A 12 -20.16 -1.02 -0.12
CA VAL A 12 -18.92 -0.33 0.30
C VAL A 12 -19.21 1.12 0.65
N LEU A 13 -19.98 1.83 -0.19
CA LEU A 13 -20.38 3.21 0.07
C LEU A 13 -21.27 3.33 1.32
N ASN A 14 -22.15 2.36 1.57
CA ASN A 14 -23.00 2.35 2.77
C ASN A 14 -22.19 2.10 4.04
N ILE A 15 -21.20 1.19 4.02
CA ILE A 15 -20.27 0.99 5.15
C ILE A 15 -19.49 2.29 5.41
N GLY A 16 -19.08 3.00 4.36
CA GLY A 16 -18.39 4.30 4.44
C GLY A 16 -19.16 5.40 5.19
N GLN A 17 -20.48 5.26 5.34
CA GLN A 17 -21.27 6.19 6.16
C GLN A 17 -20.97 6.07 7.66
N TYR A 18 -20.49 4.90 8.10
CA TYR A 18 -20.23 4.58 9.51
C TYR A 18 -18.73 4.67 9.86
N ASP A 19 -17.85 4.40 8.89
CA ASP A 19 -16.42 4.71 8.99
C ASP A 19 -15.92 5.33 7.68
N ALA A 20 -15.53 6.60 7.74
CA ALA A 20 -15.05 7.35 6.58
C ALA A 20 -13.76 6.79 5.97
N ASN A 21 -12.96 6.03 6.73
CA ASN A 21 -11.73 5.40 6.23
C ASN A 21 -12.02 4.17 5.37
N PHE A 22 -13.23 3.61 5.40
CA PHE A 22 -13.52 2.37 4.67
C PHE A 22 -13.46 2.55 3.15
N VAL A 23 -13.79 3.74 2.63
CA VAL A 23 -13.78 4.05 1.20
C VAL A 23 -12.51 4.84 0.87
N ASP A 24 -11.55 4.18 0.24
CA ASP A 24 -10.29 4.79 -0.22
C ASP A 24 -10.54 5.69 -1.44
N ALA A 25 -11.23 5.14 -2.44
CA ALA A 25 -11.58 5.86 -3.66
C ALA A 25 -12.96 5.45 -4.18
N TYR A 26 -13.66 6.40 -4.79
CA TYR A 26 -14.87 6.15 -5.55
C TYR A 26 -14.99 7.15 -6.71
N TYR A 27 -15.21 6.62 -7.91
CA TYR A 27 -15.35 7.40 -9.13
C TYR A 27 -16.49 6.92 -10.04
N GLY A 28 -17.46 6.21 -9.47
CA GLY A 28 -18.68 5.82 -10.16
C GLY A 28 -19.74 6.93 -10.26
N PRO A 29 -20.96 6.57 -10.66
CA PRO A 29 -22.06 7.53 -10.81
C PRO A 29 -22.36 8.32 -9.53
N GLU A 30 -22.51 9.64 -9.65
CA GLU A 30 -22.75 10.53 -8.49
C GLU A 30 -24.01 10.13 -7.72
N GLU A 31 -25.04 9.65 -8.41
CA GLU A 31 -26.31 9.23 -7.82
C GLU A 31 -26.17 8.08 -6.81
N TRP A 32 -25.10 7.28 -6.86
CA TRP A 32 -24.89 6.19 -5.89
C TRP A 32 -24.31 6.68 -4.57
N ARG A 33 -23.64 7.84 -4.55
CA ARG A 33 -23.13 8.46 -3.32
C ARG A 33 -23.94 9.68 -2.86
N SER A 34 -24.73 10.26 -3.75
CA SER A 34 -25.57 11.41 -3.45
C SER A 34 -26.57 11.08 -2.35
N GLY A 35 -26.53 11.84 -1.25
CA GLY A 35 -27.43 11.66 -0.11
C GLY A 35 -26.92 10.71 0.97
N LEU A 36 -25.76 10.06 0.77
CA LEU A 36 -25.07 9.38 1.85
C LEU A 36 -24.57 10.38 2.89
N LYS A 37 -24.63 9.99 4.16
CA LYS A 37 -24.13 10.76 5.30
C LYS A 37 -22.78 10.21 5.73
N THR A 38 -22.06 10.96 6.54
CA THR A 38 -20.78 10.55 7.12
C THR A 38 -20.88 10.49 8.64
N ASN A 39 -20.12 9.59 9.26
CA ASN A 39 -20.04 9.42 10.72
C ASN A 39 -21.41 9.12 11.37
N LEU A 40 -22.20 8.28 10.72
CA LEU A 40 -23.41 7.71 11.32
C LEU A 40 -23.04 6.78 12.47
N GLN A 41 -23.88 6.75 13.50
CA GLN A 41 -23.78 5.74 14.55
C GLN A 41 -24.15 4.37 13.98
N PHE A 42 -23.28 3.40 14.17
CA PHE A 42 -23.56 2.01 13.81
C PHE A 42 -24.44 1.37 14.89
N ASP A 43 -25.61 0.87 14.51
CA ASP A 43 -26.58 0.23 15.41
C ASP A 43 -27.05 -1.14 14.91
N SER A 44 -27.92 -1.80 15.65
CA SER A 44 -28.43 -3.13 15.30
C SER A 44 -29.26 -3.14 14.02
N THR A 45 -29.88 -2.03 13.64
CA THR A 45 -30.64 -1.90 12.39
C THR A 45 -29.67 -1.90 11.20
N ALA A 46 -28.63 -1.05 11.28
CA ALA A 46 -27.57 -1.00 10.28
C ALA A 46 -26.86 -2.35 10.13
N TYR A 47 -26.53 -2.99 11.25
CA TYR A 47 -25.93 -4.33 11.25
C TYR A 47 -26.80 -5.34 10.51
N ASN A 48 -28.08 -5.46 10.88
CA ASN A 48 -28.98 -6.43 10.27
C ASN A 48 -29.16 -6.19 8.76
N GLU A 49 -29.28 -4.93 8.35
CA GLU A 49 -29.43 -4.57 6.94
C GLU A 49 -28.18 -4.92 6.12
N LEU A 50 -27.01 -4.43 6.54
CA LEU A 50 -25.77 -4.61 5.79
C LEU A 50 -25.31 -6.07 5.81
N SER A 51 -25.46 -6.76 6.95
CA SER A 51 -25.14 -8.18 7.07
C SER A 51 -26.03 -9.03 6.15
N SER A 52 -27.35 -8.82 6.17
CA SER A 52 -28.28 -9.56 5.30
C SER A 52 -28.02 -9.33 3.81
N LYS A 53 -27.72 -8.08 3.41
CA LYS A 53 -27.34 -7.75 2.02
C LYS A 53 -26.05 -8.45 1.61
N THR A 54 -25.05 -8.46 2.48
CA THR A 54 -23.76 -9.12 2.23
C THR A 54 -23.93 -10.63 2.09
N ASP A 55 -24.71 -11.26 2.98
CA ASP A 55 -25.00 -12.69 2.92
C ASP A 55 -25.79 -13.09 1.67
N ALA A 56 -26.76 -12.27 1.25
CA ALA A 56 -27.49 -12.49 0.01
C ALA A 56 -26.54 -12.49 -1.21
N MET A 57 -25.62 -11.53 -1.28
CA MET A 57 -24.63 -11.45 -2.37
C MET A 57 -23.63 -12.62 -2.36
N LEU A 58 -23.17 -13.04 -1.18
CA LEU A 58 -22.29 -14.22 -1.05
C LEU A 58 -23.00 -15.49 -1.52
N ASN A 59 -24.26 -15.70 -1.08
CA ASN A 59 -25.07 -16.84 -1.53
C ASN A 59 -25.33 -16.80 -3.06
N GLU A 60 -25.61 -15.61 -3.62
CA GLU A 60 -25.79 -15.44 -5.07
C GLU A 60 -24.49 -15.78 -5.81
N LEU A 61 -23.32 -15.33 -5.33
CA LEU A 61 -22.03 -15.72 -5.91
C LEU A 61 -21.84 -17.23 -5.85
N GLU A 62 -22.00 -17.86 -4.69
CA GLU A 62 -21.81 -19.31 -4.55
C GLU A 62 -22.68 -20.14 -5.52
N SER A 63 -23.90 -19.66 -5.82
CA SER A 63 -24.77 -20.30 -6.81
C SER A 63 -24.20 -20.32 -8.23
N LEU A 64 -23.23 -19.44 -8.54
CA LEU A 64 -22.51 -19.41 -9.81
C LEU A 64 -21.36 -20.43 -9.89
N GLY A 65 -21.11 -21.22 -8.83
CA GLY A 65 -19.99 -22.18 -8.79
C GLY A 65 -20.03 -23.29 -9.85
N VAL A 66 -21.18 -23.50 -10.50
CA VAL A 66 -21.37 -24.46 -11.61
C VAL A 66 -21.23 -23.84 -13.01
N TYR A 67 -21.02 -22.52 -13.09
CA TYR A 67 -20.84 -21.81 -14.35
C TYR A 67 -19.47 -22.14 -14.96
N GLU A 68 -19.44 -22.42 -16.28
CA GLU A 68 -18.20 -22.61 -17.04
C GLU A 68 -17.52 -21.26 -17.28
N ALA A 69 -16.81 -20.77 -16.26
CA ALA A 69 -16.13 -19.49 -16.27
C ALA A 69 -14.87 -19.49 -17.14
N THR A 70 -14.63 -18.39 -17.86
CA THR A 70 -13.29 -18.08 -18.38
C THR A 70 -12.30 -17.87 -17.22
N GLU A 71 -11.01 -17.89 -17.51
CA GLU A 71 -9.97 -17.60 -16.51
C GLU A 71 -10.18 -16.24 -15.84
N LEU A 72 -10.48 -15.21 -16.62
CA LEU A 72 -10.69 -13.86 -16.08
C LEU A 72 -11.99 -13.75 -15.27
N GLU A 73 -13.07 -14.45 -15.66
CA GLU A 73 -14.28 -14.53 -14.83
C GLU A 73 -14.02 -15.31 -13.54
N THR A 74 -13.14 -16.30 -13.55
CA THR A 74 -12.70 -17.02 -12.34
C THR A 74 -11.94 -16.10 -11.38
N LEU A 75 -11.06 -15.24 -11.92
CA LEU A 75 -10.39 -14.19 -11.13
C LEU A 75 -11.42 -13.20 -10.57
N ARG A 76 -12.36 -12.72 -11.40
CA ARG A 76 -13.42 -11.80 -10.99
C ARG A 76 -14.29 -12.37 -9.87
N PHE A 77 -14.68 -13.64 -9.99
CA PHE A 77 -15.43 -14.36 -8.96
C PHE A 77 -14.66 -14.36 -7.63
N ARG A 78 -13.39 -14.77 -7.66
CA ARG A 78 -12.55 -14.82 -6.45
C ARG A 78 -12.39 -13.44 -5.83
N TYR A 79 -12.12 -12.42 -6.65
CA TYR A 79 -12.02 -11.04 -6.21
C TYR A 79 -13.29 -10.59 -5.49
N LEU A 80 -14.46 -10.64 -6.15
CA LEU A 80 -15.73 -10.20 -5.54
C LEU A 80 -16.06 -10.98 -4.26
N TYR A 81 -15.84 -12.29 -4.26
CA TYR A 81 -16.10 -13.12 -3.09
C TYR A 81 -15.24 -12.69 -1.89
N LYS A 82 -13.94 -12.49 -2.10
CA LYS A 82 -13.00 -12.06 -1.05
C LYS A 82 -13.27 -10.62 -0.57
N GLN A 83 -13.66 -9.74 -1.49
CA GLN A 83 -14.09 -8.38 -1.17
C GLN A 83 -15.34 -8.36 -0.27
N LEU A 84 -16.33 -9.20 -0.57
CA LEU A 84 -17.55 -9.33 0.23
C LEU A 84 -17.28 -9.95 1.61
N LEU A 85 -16.36 -10.92 1.71
CA LEU A 85 -15.92 -11.45 3.00
C LEU A 85 -15.24 -10.36 3.85
N ALA A 86 -14.41 -9.50 3.26
CA ALA A 86 -13.83 -8.38 3.98
C ALA A 86 -14.89 -7.38 4.44
N CYS A 87 -15.88 -7.05 3.60
CA CYS A 87 -17.03 -6.24 4.00
C CYS A 87 -17.80 -6.87 5.18
N LYS A 88 -18.10 -8.17 5.10
CA LYS A 88 -18.79 -8.91 6.16
C LYS A 88 -18.01 -8.85 7.47
N THR A 89 -16.70 -9.08 7.42
CA THR A 89 -15.82 -8.98 8.58
C THR A 89 -15.86 -7.59 9.18
N TYR A 90 -15.73 -6.56 8.36
CA TYR A 90 -15.72 -5.17 8.82
C TYR A 90 -17.06 -4.74 9.43
N ILE A 91 -18.19 -5.17 8.87
CA ILE A 91 -19.54 -4.99 9.43
C ILE A 91 -19.64 -5.61 10.83
N ASN A 92 -19.08 -6.80 11.04
CA ASN A 92 -19.04 -7.44 12.36
C ASN A 92 -18.16 -6.65 13.33
N MET A 93 -17.02 -6.12 12.88
CA MET A 93 -16.15 -5.27 13.69
C MET A 93 -16.83 -3.97 14.11
N LEU A 94 -17.57 -3.32 13.21
CA LEU A 94 -18.42 -2.16 13.53
C LEU A 94 -19.50 -2.51 14.58
N ASN A 95 -19.96 -3.77 14.61
CA ASN A 95 -20.87 -4.30 15.62
C ASN A 95 -20.19 -4.73 16.93
N GLY A 96 -18.90 -4.43 17.10
CA GLY A 96 -18.13 -4.70 18.33
C GLY A 96 -17.41 -6.05 18.38
N VAL A 97 -17.35 -6.80 17.28
CA VAL A 97 -16.51 -8.00 17.22
C VAL A 97 -15.03 -7.62 17.18
N VAL A 98 -14.25 -8.12 18.14
CA VAL A 98 -12.80 -7.95 18.17
C VAL A 98 -12.15 -9.26 17.72
N LEU A 99 -11.30 -9.19 16.69
CA LEU A 99 -10.56 -10.33 16.16
C LEU A 99 -9.09 -10.27 16.61
N PRO A 100 -8.47 -11.42 16.95
CA PRO A 100 -7.01 -11.51 17.03
C PRO A 100 -6.36 -11.08 15.71
N PHE A 101 -5.16 -10.49 15.76
CA PHE A 101 -4.48 -9.89 14.62
C PHE A 101 -4.42 -10.79 13.38
N ASP A 102 -4.09 -12.07 13.56
CA ASP A 102 -3.99 -13.02 12.43
C ASP A 102 -5.34 -13.37 11.81
N MET A 103 -6.39 -13.40 12.63
CA MET A 103 -7.74 -13.63 12.13
C MET A 103 -8.25 -12.39 11.40
N GLU A 104 -7.95 -11.20 11.93
CA GLU A 104 -8.28 -9.92 11.29
C GLU A 104 -7.58 -9.79 9.93
N THR A 105 -6.26 -9.98 9.89
CA THR A 105 -5.48 -9.90 8.64
C THR A 105 -5.94 -10.93 7.61
N LYS A 106 -6.19 -12.17 8.02
CA LYS A 106 -6.69 -13.20 7.11
C LYS A 106 -8.06 -12.85 6.54
N ALA A 107 -8.93 -12.25 7.36
CA ALA A 107 -10.31 -11.95 6.98
C ALA A 107 -10.45 -10.66 6.16
N LEU A 108 -9.62 -9.64 6.42
CA LEU A 108 -9.64 -8.38 5.70
C LEU A 108 -8.71 -8.36 4.48
N TYR A 109 -7.52 -8.95 4.57
CA TYR A 109 -6.48 -8.84 3.54
C TYR A 109 -6.10 -10.18 2.92
N ASP A 110 -6.79 -11.27 3.27
CA ASP A 110 -6.58 -12.61 2.73
C ASP A 110 -5.17 -13.20 2.92
N ALA A 111 -4.39 -12.63 3.84
CA ALA A 111 -3.02 -13.03 4.12
C ALA A 111 -2.73 -12.94 5.62
N VAL A 112 -1.71 -13.67 6.07
CA VAL A 112 -1.23 -13.65 7.45
C VAL A 112 0.26 -13.38 7.40
N ALA A 113 0.73 -12.38 8.15
CA ALA A 113 2.15 -12.06 8.21
C ALA A 113 2.92 -13.14 8.99
N PRO A 114 4.15 -13.48 8.59
CA PRO A 114 5.02 -14.36 9.36
C PRO A 114 5.28 -13.80 10.76
N VAL A 115 5.66 -14.68 11.68
CA VAL A 115 6.05 -14.32 13.05
C VAL A 115 7.57 -14.30 13.16
N HIS A 116 8.10 -13.19 13.65
CA HIS A 116 9.53 -13.02 13.91
C HIS A 116 9.78 -12.72 15.39
N ASN A 117 10.91 -13.21 15.91
CA ASN A 117 11.34 -12.94 17.29
C ASN A 117 12.33 -11.76 17.34
N ASP A 118 12.64 -11.30 18.55
CA ASP A 118 13.59 -10.21 18.80
C ASP A 118 14.95 -10.45 18.13
N GLY A 119 15.46 -11.69 18.18
CA GLY A 119 16.75 -12.06 17.58
C GLY A 119 16.81 -11.87 16.06
N TYR A 120 15.70 -12.07 15.36
CA TYR A 120 15.60 -11.81 13.91
C TYR A 120 15.92 -10.34 13.59
N PHE A 121 15.35 -9.40 14.33
CA PHE A 121 15.56 -7.96 14.13
C PHE A 121 16.91 -7.49 14.63
N GLN A 122 17.33 -7.96 15.82
CA GLN A 122 18.59 -7.54 16.45
C GLN A 122 19.83 -7.92 15.61
N ASN A 123 19.77 -9.02 14.85
CA ASN A 123 20.85 -9.38 13.92
C ASN A 123 21.04 -8.32 12.82
N ALA A 124 19.95 -7.86 12.18
CA ALA A 124 20.01 -6.81 11.16
C ALA A 124 20.47 -5.47 11.74
N ILE A 125 19.99 -5.13 12.95
CA ILE A 125 20.39 -3.91 13.66
C ILE A 125 21.87 -3.93 14.03
N THR A 126 22.41 -5.09 14.42
CA THR A 126 23.84 -5.25 14.74
C THR A 126 24.72 -5.02 13.50
N GLU A 127 24.30 -5.49 12.32
CA GLU A 127 25.01 -5.19 11.07
C GLU A 127 24.91 -3.72 10.69
N LEU A 128 23.75 -3.09 10.92
CA LEU A 128 23.58 -1.64 10.71
C LEU A 128 24.50 -0.82 11.64
N ASP A 129 24.57 -1.19 12.92
CA ASP A 129 25.41 -0.54 13.93
C ASP A 129 26.88 -0.47 13.46
N LYS A 130 27.42 -1.60 12.99
CA LYS A 130 28.82 -1.72 12.52
C LYS A 130 29.18 -0.77 11.39
N ILE A 131 28.23 -0.45 10.51
CA ILE A 131 28.49 0.39 9.33
C ILE A 131 28.20 1.86 9.57
N LEU A 132 27.42 2.21 10.59
CA LEU A 132 27.06 3.59 10.88
C LEU A 132 28.25 4.36 11.48
N PRO A 133 28.56 5.56 10.98
CA PRO A 133 29.69 6.35 11.47
C PRO A 133 29.49 6.80 12.92
N GLY A 134 30.58 6.83 13.69
CA GLY A 134 30.59 7.27 15.09
C GLY A 134 30.45 6.14 16.10
N LYS A 135 30.23 6.49 17.37
CA LYS A 135 30.01 5.55 18.49
C LYS A 135 28.79 5.98 19.31
N GLY A 136 28.24 5.06 20.09
CA GLY A 136 27.09 5.32 20.97
C GLY A 136 25.76 4.88 20.37
N ASP A 137 24.68 5.51 20.81
CA ASP A 137 23.31 5.13 20.46
C ASP A 137 23.08 5.00 18.94
N VAL A 138 22.56 3.84 18.51
CA VAL A 138 22.38 3.50 17.09
C VAL A 138 21.30 4.37 16.45
N VAL A 139 20.20 4.63 17.15
CA VAL A 139 19.08 5.43 16.64
C VAL A 139 19.53 6.87 16.37
N LYS A 140 20.27 7.47 17.32
CA LYS A 140 20.84 8.80 17.14
C LYS A 140 21.82 8.84 15.96
N ARG A 141 22.75 7.88 15.86
CA ARG A 141 23.70 7.83 14.73
C ARG A 141 23.01 7.65 13.38
N LEU A 142 21.99 6.81 13.31
CA LEU A 142 21.19 6.61 12.11
C LEU A 142 20.50 7.91 11.69
N ASN A 143 19.83 8.59 12.62
CA ASN A 143 19.15 9.86 12.33
C ASN A 143 20.15 10.94 11.90
N ASP A 144 21.24 11.13 12.66
CA ASP A 144 22.29 12.10 12.34
C ASP A 144 22.90 11.84 10.96
N PHE A 145 23.08 10.57 10.60
CA PHE A 145 23.57 10.16 9.28
C PHE A 145 22.56 10.48 8.17
N LYS A 146 21.28 10.13 8.35
CA LYS A 146 20.22 10.40 7.36
C LYS A 146 20.00 11.90 7.12
N MET A 147 20.19 12.75 8.13
CA MET A 147 20.01 14.20 8.02
C MET A 147 20.91 14.85 6.96
N LYS A 148 22.01 14.21 6.56
CA LYS A 148 22.87 14.66 5.45
C LYS A 148 22.19 14.59 4.08
N PHE A 149 21.11 13.81 3.96
CA PHE A 149 20.42 13.50 2.72
C PHE A 149 19.03 14.13 2.64
N VAL A 150 18.75 15.13 3.47
CA VAL A 150 17.50 15.90 3.41
C VAL A 150 17.50 16.76 2.16
N ILE A 151 16.39 16.73 1.42
CA ILE A 151 16.16 17.61 0.28
C ILE A 151 15.88 19.02 0.83
N PRO A 152 16.62 20.06 0.44
CA PRO A 152 16.29 21.43 0.80
C PRO A 152 14.88 21.80 0.32
N ALA A 153 14.13 22.55 1.14
CA ALA A 153 12.73 22.86 0.86
C ALA A 153 12.52 23.60 -0.48
N ASP A 154 13.47 24.46 -0.86
CA ASP A 154 13.47 25.20 -2.14
C ASP A 154 13.81 24.32 -3.35
N LYS A 155 14.36 23.12 -3.13
CA LYS A 155 14.72 22.14 -4.17
C LYS A 155 13.72 21.00 -4.29
N LEU A 156 12.79 20.88 -3.35
CA LEU A 156 11.84 19.77 -3.26
C LEU A 156 11.11 19.54 -4.59
N LYS A 157 10.54 20.62 -5.15
CA LYS A 157 9.79 20.56 -6.40
C LYS A 157 10.63 20.00 -7.56
N ASP A 158 11.82 20.54 -7.77
CA ASP A 158 12.67 20.16 -8.90
C ASP A 158 13.16 18.71 -8.79
N VAL A 159 13.43 18.25 -7.56
CA VAL A 159 13.82 16.85 -7.29
C VAL A 159 12.66 15.89 -7.59
N PHE A 160 11.45 16.21 -7.11
CA PHE A 160 10.27 15.37 -7.36
C PHE A 160 9.89 15.35 -8.84
N ASP A 161 9.93 16.50 -9.54
CA ASP A 161 9.65 16.57 -10.96
C ASP A 161 10.62 15.69 -11.77
N ALA A 162 11.91 15.69 -11.42
CA ALA A 162 12.90 14.83 -12.05
C ALA A 162 12.65 13.34 -11.77
N ALA A 163 12.33 12.97 -10.53
CA ALA A 163 12.02 11.60 -10.15
C ALA A 163 10.76 11.08 -10.87
N ILE A 164 9.68 11.86 -10.87
CA ILE A 164 8.41 11.54 -11.55
C ILE A 164 8.63 11.35 -13.04
N LYS A 165 9.38 12.25 -13.68
CA LYS A 165 9.69 12.16 -15.11
C LYS A 165 10.40 10.84 -15.45
N GLU A 166 11.40 10.46 -14.67
CA GLU A 166 12.15 9.22 -14.91
C GLU A 166 11.30 7.97 -14.66
N CYS A 167 10.55 7.94 -13.55
CA CYS A 167 9.58 6.89 -13.24
C CYS A 167 8.58 6.70 -14.39
N ARG A 168 8.07 7.80 -14.94
CA ARG A 168 7.14 7.80 -16.07
C ARG A 168 7.77 7.25 -17.35
N ILE A 169 8.97 7.69 -17.70
CA ILE A 169 9.70 7.20 -18.88
C ILE A 169 9.90 5.68 -18.80
N ARG A 170 10.39 5.20 -17.66
CA ARG A 170 10.63 3.77 -17.42
C ARG A 170 9.36 2.95 -17.54
N THR A 171 8.27 3.44 -16.95
CA THR A 171 6.96 2.77 -16.99
C THR A 171 6.41 2.69 -18.41
N LEU A 172 6.45 3.79 -19.17
CA LEU A 172 5.89 3.83 -20.53
C LEU A 172 6.70 3.04 -21.56
N ASN A 173 7.93 2.66 -21.26
CA ASN A 173 8.67 1.72 -22.11
C ASN A 173 8.09 0.30 -22.07
N HIS A 174 7.22 0.01 -21.10
CA HIS A 174 6.72 -1.33 -20.83
C HIS A 174 5.19 -1.43 -20.73
N ILE A 175 4.52 -0.38 -20.27
CA ILE A 175 3.06 -0.36 -20.06
C ILE A 175 2.44 0.77 -20.89
N GLU A 176 1.47 0.42 -21.73
CA GLU A 176 0.67 1.40 -22.47
C GLU A 176 -0.43 1.98 -21.58
N LEU A 177 -0.40 3.30 -21.39
CA LEU A 177 -1.42 4.03 -20.62
C LEU A 177 -2.33 4.87 -21.54
N PRO A 178 -3.59 5.17 -21.13
CA PRO A 178 -4.45 6.11 -21.83
C PRO A 178 -3.76 7.45 -22.08
N LYS A 179 -3.90 8.04 -23.27
CA LYS A 179 -3.22 9.31 -23.60
C LYS A 179 -3.59 10.48 -22.69
N GLN A 180 -4.76 10.42 -22.08
CA GLN A 180 -5.31 11.41 -21.16
C GLN A 180 -5.00 11.14 -19.68
N GLU A 181 -4.30 10.05 -19.35
CA GLU A 181 -3.86 9.82 -17.97
C GLU A 181 -3.00 11.00 -17.50
N SER A 182 -3.23 11.42 -16.27
CA SER A 182 -2.38 12.43 -15.65
C SER A 182 -2.54 12.42 -14.14
N PHE A 183 -1.58 13.02 -13.45
CA PHE A 183 -1.77 13.39 -12.06
C PHE A 183 -1.21 14.76 -11.76
N LYS A 184 -1.71 15.36 -10.67
CA LYS A 184 -1.19 16.60 -10.11
C LYS A 184 -0.50 16.30 -8.78
N LEU A 185 0.66 16.91 -8.56
CA LEU A 185 1.36 16.88 -7.28
C LEU A 185 1.01 18.14 -6.47
N GLU A 186 0.65 17.96 -5.20
CA GLU A 186 0.44 19.04 -4.24
C GLU A 186 1.25 18.82 -2.96
N TYR A 187 1.86 19.88 -2.44
CA TYR A 187 2.57 19.84 -1.17
C TYR A 187 1.65 20.35 -0.07
N VAL A 188 1.42 19.51 0.93
CA VAL A 188 0.49 19.77 2.03
C VAL A 188 1.20 19.74 3.38
N LYS A 189 0.48 20.20 4.41
CA LYS A 189 0.89 20.22 5.81
C LYS A 189 -0.27 19.74 6.69
N ASP A 190 0.03 19.47 7.95
CA ASP A 190 -0.93 19.06 8.99
C ASP A 190 -1.74 17.81 8.60
N LYS A 191 -1.09 16.88 7.89
CA LYS A 191 -1.70 15.60 7.48
C LYS A 191 -1.17 14.43 8.31
N PRO A 192 -2.00 13.41 8.60
CA PRO A 192 -1.54 12.22 9.33
C PRO A 192 -0.73 11.23 8.47
N TRP A 193 -0.67 11.44 7.15
CA TRP A 193 0.11 10.63 6.19
C TRP A 193 1.35 11.38 5.67
N GLY A 194 2.30 10.62 5.10
CA GLY A 194 3.51 11.17 4.47
C GLY A 194 3.33 11.53 2.99
N ALA A 195 2.59 10.71 2.26
CA ALA A 195 2.06 11.01 0.94
C ALA A 195 0.78 10.20 0.73
N TYR A 196 -0.04 10.59 -0.24
CA TYR A 196 -1.24 9.84 -0.58
C TYR A 196 -1.70 10.13 -2.01
N ASN A 197 -2.13 9.10 -2.73
CA ASN A 197 -2.76 9.20 -4.04
C ASN A 197 -4.29 9.21 -3.92
N TRP A 198 -4.89 10.37 -4.15
CA TRP A 198 -6.33 10.50 -4.34
C TRP A 198 -6.72 10.21 -5.79
N TYR A 199 -7.08 8.96 -6.11
CA TYR A 199 -7.61 8.63 -7.43
C TYR A 199 -9.02 9.22 -7.61
N LYS A 200 -9.22 10.02 -8.66
CA LYS A 200 -10.48 10.75 -8.91
C LYS A 200 -11.30 10.17 -10.08
N GLY A 201 -10.85 9.07 -10.67
CA GLY A 201 -11.38 8.55 -11.93
C GLY A 201 -10.99 9.40 -13.13
N ASN A 202 -11.46 9.00 -14.31
CA ASN A 202 -11.08 9.60 -15.59
C ASN A 202 -9.56 9.59 -15.81
N TYR A 203 -8.88 8.56 -15.29
CA TYR A 203 -7.43 8.43 -15.35
C TYR A 203 -6.67 9.58 -14.68
N PHE A 204 -7.27 10.22 -13.67
CA PHE A 204 -6.68 11.34 -12.94
C PHE A 204 -6.43 11.03 -11.46
N SER A 205 -5.22 11.32 -10.99
CA SER A 205 -4.88 11.34 -9.55
C SER A 205 -4.52 12.74 -9.06
N LEU A 206 -4.85 13.03 -7.80
CA LEU A 206 -4.20 14.08 -7.03
C LEU A 206 -3.28 13.41 -6.02
N ILE A 207 -1.96 13.62 -6.15
CA ILE A 207 -0.97 13.11 -5.21
C ILE A 207 -0.59 14.24 -4.26
N GLU A 208 -0.80 14.02 -2.96
CA GLU A 208 -0.40 14.95 -1.92
C GLU A 208 0.87 14.44 -1.22
N VAL A 209 1.85 15.30 -1.01
CA VAL A 209 3.07 15.00 -0.23
C VAL A 209 3.09 15.89 1.01
N ASN A 210 3.11 15.29 2.19
CA ASN A 210 3.19 16.01 3.44
C ASN A 210 4.63 16.47 3.72
N THR A 211 4.78 17.76 4.00
CA THR A 211 6.05 18.43 4.23
C THR A 211 6.27 18.86 5.70
N ASP A 212 5.49 18.32 6.64
CA ASP A 212 5.65 18.57 8.08
C ASP A 212 6.97 18.04 8.65
N LEU A 213 7.53 16.99 8.02
CA LEU A 213 8.79 16.37 8.40
C LEU A 213 9.82 16.50 7.27
N PRO A 214 11.14 16.48 7.58
CA PRO A 214 12.18 16.46 6.56
C PRO A 214 11.97 15.33 5.53
N VAL A 215 12.03 15.69 4.24
CA VAL A 215 11.94 14.73 3.13
C VAL A 215 13.36 14.37 2.70
N PHE A 216 13.71 13.09 2.79
CA PHE A 216 15.02 12.58 2.39
C PHE A 216 15.07 12.23 0.89
N ILE A 217 16.26 12.22 0.31
CA ILE A 217 16.46 12.03 -1.13
C ILE A 217 15.87 10.72 -1.67
N ASP A 218 15.96 9.64 -0.90
CA ASP A 218 15.38 8.33 -1.24
C ASP A 218 13.86 8.41 -1.37
N ARG A 219 13.21 9.30 -0.62
CA ARG A 219 11.76 9.47 -0.68
C ARG A 219 11.29 10.05 -2.00
N ALA A 220 12.16 10.73 -2.76
CA ALA A 220 11.78 11.27 -4.06
C ALA A 220 11.39 10.16 -5.04
N ILE A 221 12.23 9.12 -5.20
CA ILE A 221 11.91 7.97 -6.04
C ILE A 221 10.84 7.10 -5.41
N ASP A 222 10.92 6.83 -4.10
CA ASP A 222 9.92 6.00 -3.43
C ASP A 222 8.53 6.53 -3.69
N LEU A 223 8.28 7.82 -3.44
CA LEU A 223 6.95 8.42 -3.60
C LEU A 223 6.57 8.61 -5.07
N ALA A 224 7.50 9.05 -5.92
CA ALA A 224 7.23 9.21 -7.35
C ALA A 224 6.82 7.88 -8.00
N SER A 225 7.43 6.78 -7.56
CA SER A 225 7.10 5.44 -8.04
C SER A 225 5.87 4.85 -7.37
N HIS A 226 5.80 4.90 -6.04
CA HIS A 226 4.74 4.27 -5.24
C HIS A 226 3.39 4.95 -5.48
N GLU A 227 3.34 6.28 -5.44
CA GLU A 227 2.10 7.02 -5.68
C GLU A 227 1.83 7.21 -7.18
N GLY A 228 2.88 7.34 -7.99
CA GLY A 228 2.79 7.64 -9.42
C GLY A 228 3.05 6.43 -10.32
N TYR A 229 4.24 6.40 -10.93
CA TYR A 229 4.57 5.44 -11.99
C TYR A 229 5.65 4.44 -11.54
N PRO A 230 5.42 3.11 -11.52
CA PRO A 230 4.22 2.41 -11.96
C PRO A 230 3.26 2.01 -10.82
N GLY A 231 3.22 2.76 -9.71
CA GLY A 231 2.44 2.43 -8.51
C GLY A 231 0.96 2.82 -8.61
N HIS A 232 0.40 3.40 -7.54
CA HIS A 232 -1.04 3.57 -7.35
C HIS A 232 -1.76 4.29 -8.50
N HIS A 233 -1.16 5.31 -9.09
CA HIS A 233 -1.76 5.99 -10.24
C HIS A 233 -1.94 5.03 -11.43
N VAL A 234 -0.90 4.24 -11.75
CA VAL A 234 -0.96 3.28 -12.85
C VAL A 234 -1.87 2.12 -12.54
N TYR A 235 -1.84 1.61 -11.30
CA TYR A 235 -2.75 0.56 -10.82
C TYR A 235 -4.21 0.94 -11.06
N ASN A 236 -4.64 2.09 -10.53
CA ASN A 236 -6.02 2.54 -10.69
C ASN A 236 -6.36 2.88 -12.16
N THR A 237 -5.42 3.46 -12.91
CA THR A 237 -5.58 3.74 -14.34
C THR A 237 -5.84 2.48 -15.15
N LEU A 238 -5.11 1.39 -14.89
CA LEU A 238 -5.27 0.12 -15.59
C LEU A 238 -6.56 -0.61 -15.18
N LEU A 239 -6.93 -0.59 -13.90
CA LEU A 239 -8.23 -1.12 -13.46
C LEU A 239 -9.39 -0.36 -14.11
N GLU A 240 -9.32 0.98 -14.16
CA GLU A 240 -10.33 1.80 -14.81
C GLU A 240 -10.38 1.47 -16.32
N GLN A 241 -9.24 1.43 -17.00
CA GLN A 241 -9.18 1.22 -18.45
C GLN A 241 -9.66 -0.18 -18.85
N LYS A 242 -9.11 -1.22 -18.20
CA LYS A 242 -9.26 -2.61 -18.64
C LYS A 242 -10.51 -3.27 -18.07
N LEU A 243 -10.95 -2.90 -16.88
CA LEU A 243 -12.03 -3.58 -16.16
C LEU A 243 -13.29 -2.70 -16.06
N SER A 244 -13.18 -1.51 -15.45
CA SER A 244 -14.34 -0.63 -15.27
C SER A 244 -14.93 -0.17 -16.61
N ASN A 245 -14.13 0.51 -17.44
CA ASN A 245 -14.56 1.03 -18.74
C ASN A 245 -14.49 -0.06 -19.82
N GLY A 246 -13.41 -0.85 -19.86
CA GLY A 246 -13.19 -1.86 -20.89
C GLY A 246 -14.17 -3.04 -20.84
N ARG A 247 -14.71 -3.38 -19.66
CA ARG A 247 -15.62 -4.52 -19.47
C ARG A 247 -16.95 -4.16 -18.80
N GLY A 248 -17.13 -2.91 -18.38
CA GLY A 248 -18.33 -2.49 -17.65
C GLY A 248 -18.41 -3.07 -16.23
N TRP A 249 -17.28 -3.43 -15.61
CA TRP A 249 -17.25 -4.07 -14.29
C TRP A 249 -17.27 -2.99 -13.19
N ALA A 250 -18.48 -2.76 -12.67
CA ALA A 250 -18.77 -1.68 -11.74
C ALA A 250 -17.96 -1.75 -10.44
N GLU A 251 -17.60 -2.95 -9.98
CA GLU A 251 -16.88 -3.15 -8.72
C GLU A 251 -15.49 -2.48 -8.70
N PHE A 252 -14.89 -2.21 -9.87
CA PHE A 252 -13.60 -1.51 -9.96
C PHE A 252 -13.73 0.01 -9.90
N LYS A 253 -14.95 0.55 -9.78
CA LYS A 253 -15.22 2.00 -9.57
C LYS A 253 -15.13 2.43 -8.11
N VAL A 254 -14.96 1.47 -7.20
CA VAL A 254 -14.77 1.69 -5.77
C VAL A 254 -13.53 0.94 -5.31
N TYR A 255 -12.87 1.48 -4.29
CA TYR A 255 -11.77 0.82 -3.59
C TYR A 255 -12.07 0.87 -2.09
N ALA A 256 -12.34 -0.31 -1.51
CA ALA A 256 -12.47 -0.49 -0.07
C ALA A 256 -11.07 -0.63 0.57
N LEU A 257 -10.73 0.25 1.53
CA LEU A 257 -9.41 0.31 2.17
C LEU A 257 -9.11 -0.93 3.02
N PHE A 258 -10.12 -1.47 3.70
CA PHE A 258 -9.96 -2.64 4.56
C PHE A 258 -10.34 -3.90 3.77
N SER A 259 -9.58 -4.19 2.71
CA SER A 259 -9.87 -5.29 1.79
C SER A 259 -8.63 -5.93 1.16
N PRO A 260 -8.75 -7.12 0.53
CA PRO A 260 -7.62 -7.80 -0.11
C PRO A 260 -7.03 -7.00 -1.29
N GLN A 261 -7.79 -6.04 -1.84
CA GLN A 261 -7.28 -5.13 -2.86
C GLN A 261 -6.15 -4.27 -2.33
N SER A 262 -6.19 -3.88 -1.04
CA SER A 262 -5.15 -3.03 -0.47
C SER A 262 -3.79 -3.71 -0.38
N LEU A 263 -3.76 -5.00 -0.07
CA LEU A 263 -2.50 -5.74 -0.07
C LEU A 263 -1.90 -5.80 -1.49
N ILE A 264 -2.72 -6.01 -2.51
CA ILE A 264 -2.27 -6.00 -3.91
C ILE A 264 -1.83 -4.59 -4.34
N ALA A 265 -2.60 -3.56 -4.03
CA ALA A 265 -2.30 -2.18 -4.39
C ALA A 265 -0.99 -1.70 -3.74
N GLU A 266 -0.84 -1.91 -2.43
CA GLU A 266 0.37 -1.56 -1.67
C GLU A 266 1.56 -2.42 -2.10
N GLY A 267 1.35 -3.72 -2.28
CA GLY A 267 2.41 -4.64 -2.69
C GLY A 267 2.97 -4.30 -4.07
N THR A 268 2.09 -3.99 -5.03
CA THR A 268 2.51 -3.57 -6.38
C THR A 268 3.12 -2.18 -6.38
N ALA A 269 2.61 -1.23 -5.59
CA ALA A 269 3.20 0.10 -5.46
C ALA A 269 4.62 0.06 -4.85
N ASN A 270 4.82 -0.73 -3.78
CA ASN A 270 6.14 -0.92 -3.17
C ASN A 270 7.10 -1.67 -4.10
N TYR A 271 6.65 -2.74 -4.77
CA TYR A 271 7.50 -3.48 -5.72
C TYR A 271 7.77 -2.69 -7.01
N GLY A 272 6.88 -1.75 -7.37
CA GLY A 272 7.02 -0.86 -8.52
C GLY A 272 8.32 -0.07 -8.53
N ILE A 273 8.89 0.23 -7.35
CA ILE A 273 10.21 0.88 -7.23
C ILE A 273 11.30 -0.01 -7.83
N ALA A 274 11.30 -1.30 -7.49
CA ALA A 274 12.28 -2.27 -8.00
C ALA A 274 12.02 -2.65 -9.47
N MET A 275 10.79 -2.44 -9.96
CA MET A 275 10.43 -2.58 -11.38
C MET A 275 11.01 -1.43 -12.19
N ALA A 276 10.76 -0.19 -11.77
CA ALA A 276 11.28 1.00 -12.43
C ALA A 276 12.81 1.05 -12.34
N PHE A 277 13.41 0.73 -11.20
CA PHE A 277 14.85 0.84 -10.97
C PHE A 277 15.46 -0.50 -10.51
N PRO A 278 15.74 -1.43 -11.44
CA PRO A 278 16.36 -2.70 -11.10
C PRO A 278 17.84 -2.53 -10.67
N GLY A 279 18.30 -3.41 -9.78
CA GLY A 279 19.70 -3.44 -9.34
C GLY A 279 20.19 -2.10 -8.81
N ASN A 280 21.30 -1.60 -9.35
CA ASN A 280 21.92 -0.34 -8.94
C ASN A 280 21.43 0.89 -9.71
N GLU A 281 20.44 0.74 -10.60
CA GLU A 281 19.97 1.84 -11.44
C GLU A 281 19.39 3.00 -10.62
N ARG A 282 18.72 2.69 -9.51
CA ARG A 282 18.23 3.69 -8.56
C ARG A 282 19.36 4.56 -8.05
N ILE A 283 20.37 3.93 -7.45
CA ILE A 283 21.53 4.60 -6.85
C ILE A 283 22.25 5.46 -7.89
N LYS A 284 22.42 4.93 -9.10
CA LYS A 284 23.03 5.65 -10.22
C LYS A 284 22.24 6.90 -10.58
N PHE A 285 20.94 6.77 -10.81
CA PHE A 285 20.09 7.90 -11.18
C PHE A 285 20.03 8.96 -10.08
N GLU A 286 19.89 8.56 -8.81
CA GLU A 286 19.88 9.51 -7.69
C GLU A 286 21.22 10.26 -7.60
N LYS A 287 22.37 9.57 -7.70
CA LYS A 287 23.69 10.21 -7.68
C LYS A 287 23.93 11.16 -8.86
N GLU A 288 23.54 10.76 -10.06
CA GLU A 288 23.83 11.51 -11.29
C GLU A 288 22.86 12.68 -11.51
N ILE A 289 21.62 12.57 -11.03
CA ILE A 289 20.55 13.53 -11.32
C ILE A 289 20.00 14.19 -10.06
N LEU A 290 19.48 13.41 -9.10
CA LEU A 290 18.74 13.99 -7.97
C LEU A 290 19.65 14.70 -6.96
N PHE A 291 20.82 14.11 -6.67
CA PHE A 291 21.79 14.67 -5.73
C PHE A 291 22.31 16.05 -6.19
N PRO A 292 22.73 16.24 -7.47
CA PRO A 292 23.06 17.55 -8.00
C PRO A 292 21.93 18.58 -7.90
N ILE A 293 20.67 18.19 -8.18
CA ILE A 293 19.53 19.09 -8.06
C ILE A 293 19.31 19.51 -6.59
N ALA A 294 19.42 18.56 -5.67
CA ALA A 294 19.25 18.78 -4.24
C ALA A 294 20.46 19.46 -3.57
N GLY A 295 21.61 19.54 -4.24
CA GLY A 295 22.87 20.02 -3.64
C GLY A 295 23.45 19.07 -2.59
N ILE A 296 23.17 17.78 -2.68
CA ILE A 296 23.64 16.75 -1.75
C ILE A 296 24.98 16.18 -2.22
N ASN A 297 25.94 16.04 -1.30
CA ASN A 297 27.23 15.42 -1.60
C ASN A 297 27.07 13.88 -1.78
N PRO A 298 27.50 13.30 -2.93
CA PRO A 298 27.40 11.87 -3.17
C PRO A 298 28.43 11.00 -2.44
N ASP A 299 29.43 11.56 -1.75
CA ASP A 299 30.51 10.80 -1.10
C ASP A 299 30.00 9.69 -0.15
N ASP A 300 28.96 10.00 0.64
CA ASP A 300 28.36 9.07 1.60
C ASP A 300 27.20 8.23 0.98
N ALA A 301 26.91 8.37 -0.32
CA ALA A 301 25.73 7.79 -0.94
C ALA A 301 25.73 6.25 -0.94
N ASP A 302 26.87 5.60 -1.20
CA ASP A 302 26.92 4.13 -1.17
C ASP A 302 26.63 3.58 0.23
N LEU A 303 27.14 4.27 1.27
CA LEU A 303 26.80 3.94 2.65
C LEU A 303 25.32 4.23 2.94
N TYR A 304 24.76 5.31 2.39
CA TYR A 304 23.35 5.66 2.54
C TYR A 304 22.42 4.55 2.06
N TYR A 305 22.62 4.04 0.84
CA TYR A 305 21.77 2.97 0.32
C TYR A 305 22.04 1.63 0.99
N LYS A 306 23.27 1.36 1.43
CA LYS A 306 23.54 0.16 2.25
C LYS A 306 22.79 0.22 3.58
N VAL A 307 22.73 1.40 4.21
CA VAL A 307 21.93 1.65 5.42
C VAL A 307 20.45 1.39 5.12
N LEU A 308 19.89 2.00 4.08
CA LEU A 308 18.47 1.81 3.70
C LEU A 308 18.14 0.35 3.40
N ASP A 309 19.03 -0.38 2.74
CA ASP A 309 18.82 -1.80 2.43
C ASP A 309 18.77 -2.67 3.69
N LEU A 310 19.69 -2.43 4.64
CA LEU A 310 19.64 -3.09 5.95
C LEU A 310 18.39 -2.72 6.75
N GLN A 311 17.84 -1.51 6.58
CA GLN A 311 16.58 -1.13 7.25
C GLN A 311 15.39 -1.98 6.82
N LYS A 312 15.38 -2.48 5.56
CA LYS A 312 14.30 -3.35 5.07
C LYS A 312 14.21 -4.66 5.86
N ASN A 313 15.35 -5.16 6.35
CA ASN A 313 15.45 -6.45 7.06
C ASN A 313 14.80 -6.45 8.44
N PHE A 314 14.39 -5.29 8.95
CA PHE A 314 13.60 -5.19 10.18
C PHE A 314 12.25 -4.49 9.99
N SER A 315 11.76 -4.40 8.76
CA SER A 315 10.43 -3.83 8.44
C SER A 315 9.28 -4.59 9.11
N TYR A 316 9.40 -5.91 9.33
CA TYR A 316 8.40 -6.72 10.01
C TYR A 316 8.26 -6.45 11.52
N ALA A 317 9.18 -5.70 12.14
CA ALA A 317 9.06 -5.35 13.55
C ALA A 317 7.80 -4.51 13.83
N GLY A 318 7.33 -3.73 12.85
CA GLY A 318 6.06 -3.02 12.91
C GLY A 318 4.84 -3.94 12.89
N ASN A 319 4.93 -5.09 12.22
CA ASN A 319 3.85 -6.09 12.23
C ASN A 319 3.77 -6.79 13.58
N GLU A 320 4.92 -7.13 14.18
CA GLU A 320 4.94 -7.69 15.54
C GLU A 320 4.43 -6.70 16.60
N ALA A 321 4.73 -5.41 16.43
CA ALA A 321 4.16 -4.34 17.24
C ALA A 321 2.63 -4.32 17.14
N ALA A 322 2.09 -4.28 15.92
CA ALA A 322 0.65 -4.28 15.70
C ALA A 322 -0.02 -5.56 16.21
N ARG A 323 0.59 -6.72 15.97
CA ARG A 323 0.12 -8.03 16.42
C ARG A 323 -0.06 -8.07 17.93
N ASN A 324 0.99 -7.72 18.68
CA ASN A 324 0.93 -7.80 20.15
C ASN A 324 0.09 -6.68 20.77
N TYR A 325 0.06 -5.48 20.16
CA TYR A 325 -0.79 -4.38 20.62
C TYR A 325 -2.28 -4.69 20.43
N LEU A 326 -2.68 -5.12 19.23
CA LEU A 326 -4.08 -5.42 18.90
C LEU A 326 -4.61 -6.69 19.58
N ASP A 327 -3.72 -7.65 19.90
CA ASP A 327 -4.04 -8.81 20.73
C ASP A 327 -4.06 -8.48 22.25
N GLU A 328 -3.93 -7.21 22.64
CA GLU A 328 -3.87 -6.75 24.04
C GLU A 328 -2.75 -7.38 24.88
N LYS A 329 -1.69 -7.89 24.23
CA LYS A 329 -0.51 -8.45 24.90
C LYS A 329 0.45 -7.37 25.37
N TRP A 330 0.50 -6.24 24.68
CA TRP A 330 1.35 -5.10 24.99
C TRP A 330 0.54 -3.84 25.24
N SER A 331 0.96 -3.04 26.24
CA SER A 331 0.49 -1.66 26.38
C SER A 331 1.02 -0.77 25.25
N ARG A 332 0.48 0.45 25.15
CA ARG A 332 0.99 1.46 24.21
C ARG A 332 2.48 1.73 24.46
N GLU A 333 2.89 1.88 25.72
CA GLU A 333 4.28 2.14 26.11
C GLU A 333 5.20 0.98 25.71
N GLN A 334 4.80 -0.26 25.98
CA GLN A 334 5.57 -1.46 25.58
C GLN A 334 5.71 -1.56 24.06
N THR A 335 4.66 -1.18 23.33
CA THR A 335 4.67 -1.15 21.86
C THR A 335 5.62 -0.09 21.32
N VAL A 336 5.64 1.09 21.93
CA VAL A 336 6.60 2.16 21.61
C VAL A 336 8.03 1.71 21.88
N GLU A 337 8.30 1.12 23.04
CA GLU A 337 9.62 0.58 23.40
C GLU A 337 10.10 -0.48 22.40
N TRP A 338 9.21 -1.39 22.01
CA TRP A 338 9.50 -2.39 20.98
C TRP A 338 9.89 -1.73 19.64
N LEU A 339 9.13 -0.74 19.19
CA LEU A 339 9.40 -0.04 17.93
C LEU A 339 10.71 0.76 17.97
N GLN A 340 11.06 1.35 19.11
CA GLN A 340 12.36 2.01 19.30
C GLN A 340 13.50 0.98 19.19
N LYS A 341 13.35 -0.17 19.87
CA LYS A 341 14.38 -1.21 19.93
C LYS A 341 14.55 -1.97 18.62
N ASN A 342 13.45 -2.38 17.99
CA ASN A 342 13.43 -3.34 16.87
C ASN A 342 13.11 -2.70 15.51
N SER A 343 12.74 -1.42 15.46
CA SER A 343 12.58 -0.66 14.22
C SER A 343 13.45 0.60 14.16
N LEU A 344 14.29 0.84 15.18
CA LEU A 344 15.16 2.02 15.31
C LEU A 344 14.42 3.36 15.14
N ARG A 345 13.15 3.41 15.55
CA ARG A 345 12.35 4.64 15.51
C ARG A 345 12.74 5.55 16.66
N THR A 346 12.64 6.87 16.46
CA THR A 346 12.58 7.79 17.59
C THR A 346 11.30 7.56 18.39
N LYS A 347 11.24 8.03 19.63
CA LYS A 347 10.03 7.93 20.45
C LYS A 347 8.82 8.55 19.75
N GLU A 348 8.97 9.76 19.19
CA GLU A 348 7.89 10.46 18.49
C GLU A 348 7.42 9.70 17.24
N SER A 349 8.35 9.11 16.49
CA SER A 349 8.01 8.29 15.32
C SER A 349 7.31 6.99 15.71
N ALA A 350 7.75 6.35 16.80
CA ALA A 350 7.12 5.16 17.34
C ALA A 350 5.70 5.46 17.85
N ASP A 351 5.51 6.56 18.58
CA ASP A 351 4.18 6.98 19.07
C ASP A 351 3.20 7.22 17.91
N LYS A 352 3.64 7.93 16.87
CA LYS A 352 2.84 8.11 15.65
C LYS A 352 2.51 6.77 14.97
N TYR A 353 3.44 5.82 14.97
CA TYR A 353 3.18 4.49 14.41
C TYR A 353 2.15 3.70 15.23
N VAL A 354 2.15 3.81 16.56
CA VAL A 354 1.08 3.20 17.37
C VAL A 354 -0.27 3.87 17.11
N SER A 355 -0.33 5.20 16.91
CA SER A 355 -1.57 5.87 16.49
C SER A 355 -2.06 5.43 15.10
N PHE A 356 -1.12 5.12 14.19
CA PHE A 356 -1.47 4.48 12.92
C PHE A 356 -2.08 3.09 13.14
N ILE A 357 -1.53 2.27 14.03
CA ILE A 357 -2.10 0.96 14.41
C ILE A 357 -3.49 1.14 15.06
N GLU A 358 -3.68 2.14 15.93
CA GLU A 358 -5.00 2.40 16.55
C GLU A 358 -6.06 2.77 15.51
N THR A 359 -5.67 3.49 14.45
CA THR A 359 -6.58 3.96 13.39
C THR A 359 -6.83 2.89 12.33
N TYR A 360 -5.77 2.31 11.77
CA TYR A 360 -5.82 1.41 10.62
C TYR A 360 -5.60 -0.06 10.97
N ARG A 361 -5.38 -0.35 12.26
CA ARG A 361 -5.29 -1.70 12.82
C ARG A 361 -4.27 -2.56 12.08
N SER A 362 -4.70 -3.70 11.57
CA SER A 362 -3.85 -4.65 10.90
C SER A 362 -3.44 -4.28 9.46
N TYR A 363 -3.84 -3.10 8.96
CA TYR A 363 -3.45 -2.58 7.63
C TYR A 363 -1.93 -2.54 7.41
N VAL A 364 -1.14 -2.46 8.49
CA VAL A 364 0.33 -2.43 8.44
C VAL A 364 0.96 -3.57 7.62
N ILE A 365 0.28 -4.72 7.48
CA ILE A 365 0.81 -5.84 6.70
C ILE A 365 0.85 -5.56 5.20
N ASN A 366 0.04 -4.63 4.70
CA ASN A 366 -0.12 -4.40 3.26
C ASN A 366 1.18 -3.89 2.62
N TYR A 367 2.06 -3.24 3.40
CA TYR A 367 3.33 -2.71 2.92
C TYR A 367 4.40 -3.80 2.71
N ASN A 368 4.84 -4.46 3.79
CA ASN A 368 5.94 -5.43 3.73
C ASN A 368 5.51 -6.78 3.17
N LEU A 369 4.42 -7.36 3.68
CA LEU A 369 3.91 -8.63 3.20
C LEU A 369 3.35 -8.50 1.79
N GLY A 370 2.72 -7.36 1.47
CA GLY A 370 2.31 -7.05 0.10
C GLY A 370 3.49 -7.04 -0.87
N TYR A 371 4.57 -6.34 -0.51
CA TYR A 371 5.81 -6.34 -1.31
C TYR A 371 6.34 -7.76 -1.52
N ASP A 372 6.45 -8.55 -0.45
CA ASP A 372 7.00 -9.91 -0.53
C ASP A 372 6.13 -10.84 -1.38
N ILE A 373 4.80 -10.79 -1.24
CA ILE A 373 3.87 -11.61 -2.03
C ILE A 373 3.99 -11.26 -3.52
N VAL A 374 3.98 -9.97 -3.87
CA VAL A 374 4.08 -9.53 -5.27
C VAL A 374 5.44 -9.89 -5.86
N LYS A 375 6.53 -9.60 -5.13
CA LYS A 375 7.89 -9.95 -5.54
C LYS A 375 8.02 -11.46 -5.79
N ASN A 376 7.60 -12.28 -4.84
CA ASN A 376 7.73 -13.73 -4.93
C ASN A 376 6.90 -14.29 -6.08
N TYR A 377 5.66 -13.81 -6.28
CA TYR A 377 4.86 -14.21 -7.43
C TYR A 377 5.57 -13.93 -8.75
N ILE A 378 6.09 -12.70 -8.93
CA ILE A 378 6.74 -12.31 -10.18
C ILE A 378 8.02 -13.13 -10.40
N GLU A 379 8.89 -13.24 -9.39
CA GLU A 379 10.17 -13.94 -9.50
C GLU A 379 9.99 -15.44 -9.70
N SER A 380 9.09 -16.09 -8.96
CA SER A 380 8.78 -17.52 -9.10
C SER A 380 8.14 -17.88 -10.45
N ASN A 381 7.49 -16.91 -11.12
CA ASN A 381 6.94 -17.08 -12.46
C ASN A 381 7.91 -16.63 -13.58
N GLY A 382 9.20 -16.47 -13.26
CA GLY A 382 10.27 -16.18 -14.22
C GLY A 382 10.46 -14.70 -14.56
N GLY A 383 9.81 -13.79 -13.82
CA GLY A 383 10.03 -12.36 -13.89
C GLY A 383 11.25 -11.93 -13.08
N THR A 384 12.44 -12.29 -13.53
CA THR A 384 13.72 -11.94 -12.86
C THR A 384 14.37 -10.71 -13.50
N ALA A 385 15.43 -10.19 -12.88
CA ALA A 385 16.22 -9.09 -13.44
C ALA A 385 16.82 -9.43 -14.82
N ASP A 386 17.09 -10.72 -15.08
CA ASP A 386 17.61 -11.20 -16.37
C ASP A 386 16.51 -11.42 -17.42
N ASN A 387 15.24 -11.36 -17.02
CA ASN A 387 14.08 -11.50 -17.91
C ASN A 387 13.10 -10.32 -17.73
N ILE A 388 13.60 -9.12 -18.06
CA ILE A 388 12.89 -7.84 -17.92
C ILE A 388 11.52 -7.88 -18.60
N LYS A 389 11.43 -8.47 -19.80
CA LYS A 389 10.16 -8.56 -20.53
C LYS A 389 9.11 -9.34 -19.75
N LYS A 390 9.45 -10.54 -19.26
CA LYS A 390 8.51 -11.35 -18.48
C LYS A 390 8.16 -10.68 -17.15
N ARG A 391 9.13 -10.00 -16.53
CA ARG A 391 8.93 -9.25 -15.29
C ARG A 391 7.86 -8.17 -15.44
N TRP A 392 7.93 -7.36 -16.50
CA TRP A 392 6.92 -6.34 -16.78
C TRP A 392 5.58 -6.92 -17.26
N GLU A 393 5.59 -8.00 -18.03
CA GLU A 393 4.36 -8.72 -18.43
C GLU A 393 3.57 -9.20 -17.20
N LEU A 394 4.25 -9.83 -16.24
CA LEU A 394 3.63 -10.29 -14.99
C LEU A 394 3.17 -9.11 -14.13
N PHE A 395 3.96 -8.04 -14.06
CA PHE A 395 3.57 -6.86 -13.30
C PHE A 395 2.32 -6.19 -13.89
N GLU A 396 2.26 -5.96 -15.21
CA GLU A 396 1.07 -5.42 -15.88
C GLU A 396 -0.14 -6.35 -15.68
N PHE A 397 0.05 -7.67 -15.73
CA PHE A 397 -1.01 -8.63 -15.43
C PHE A 397 -1.59 -8.41 -14.02
N LEU A 398 -0.75 -8.23 -13.00
CA LEU A 398 -1.22 -7.94 -11.65
C LEU A 398 -1.99 -6.60 -11.55
N LEU A 399 -1.56 -5.57 -12.28
CA LEU A 399 -2.19 -4.25 -12.26
C LEU A 399 -3.50 -4.18 -13.05
N SER A 400 -3.75 -5.13 -13.96
CA SER A 400 -4.84 -5.06 -14.94
C SER A 400 -5.91 -6.16 -14.79
N THR A 401 -5.80 -7.02 -13.78
CA THR A 401 -6.72 -8.14 -13.56
C THR A 401 -7.19 -8.24 -12.10
N PRO A 402 -8.33 -8.91 -11.81
CA PRO A 402 -8.90 -9.05 -10.46
C PRO A 402 -8.07 -9.97 -9.55
N GLN A 403 -6.94 -9.49 -9.05
CA GLN A 403 -6.05 -10.29 -8.21
C GLN A 403 -6.46 -10.29 -6.74
N THR A 404 -6.15 -11.39 -6.06
CA THR A 404 -6.27 -11.55 -4.61
C THR A 404 -4.97 -12.12 -4.05
N PRO A 405 -4.60 -11.80 -2.80
CA PRO A 405 -3.36 -12.29 -2.18
C PRO A 405 -3.25 -13.82 -2.19
N ASP A 406 -4.31 -14.54 -1.84
CA ASP A 406 -4.32 -16.01 -1.90
C ASP A 406 -4.17 -16.59 -3.32
N GLY A 407 -4.45 -15.80 -4.35
CA GLY A 407 -4.27 -16.16 -5.74
C GLY A 407 -2.80 -16.13 -6.17
N LEU A 408 -1.97 -15.37 -5.46
CA LEU A 408 -0.55 -15.18 -5.76
C LEU A 408 0.39 -16.13 -4.99
N ILE A 409 -0.09 -16.72 -3.89
CA ILE A 409 0.70 -17.56 -2.98
C ILE A 409 0.67 -19.06 -3.38
N LYS A 410 -0.07 -19.42 -4.43
CA LYS A 410 -0.33 -20.82 -4.83
C LYS A 410 0.77 -21.46 -5.65
#